data_AF-A0A7S3FWF6-F1
#
_entry.id   AF-A0A7S3FWF6-F1
#
_cell.length_a   1.000
_cell.length_b   1.000
_cell.length_c   1.000
_cell.angle_alpha   90.00
_cell.angle_beta   90.00
_cell.angle_gamma   90.00
#
_symmetry.space_group_name_H-M   'P 1'
#
loop_
_entity.id
_entity.type
_entity.pdbx_description
1 polymer ?
#
loop_
_entity_poly.entity_id
_entity_poly.type
_entity_poly.pdbx_seq_one_letter_code
_entity_poly.pdbx_strand_id
1 'polypeptide(L)'
;EILRSMLYNGSEITREMAWVIFDEVHYMRDKERGVVWEETIIMLPKEVKYCFLSATIPNSREFAEWIVKIKQQPCTVVYTDYRPTPLQHYIFPTGSNGIFLVVDEKGTFREDNYAKALATIESDLDLTKILEEKKTKKKTQK
;
A
#
# COMPACT_ATOMS: atom_id res chain seq x y z
N GLU A 1 -9.40 -1.44 17.55
CA GLU A 1 -10.78 -1.78 17.99
C GLU A 1 -10.87 -2.01 19.48
N ILE A 2 -10.16 -3.00 20.06
CA ILE A 2 -10.22 -3.25 21.52
C ILE A 2 -9.78 -2.06 22.36
N LEU A 3 -8.65 -1.42 22.02
CA LEU A 3 -8.18 -0.22 22.72
C LEU A 3 -9.22 0.91 22.71
N ARG A 4 -9.89 1.13 21.57
CA ARG A 4 -11.00 2.08 21.44
C ARG A 4 -12.13 1.75 22.42
N SER A 5 -12.55 0.48 22.47
CA SER A 5 -13.59 0.04 23.41
C SER A 5 -13.15 0.22 24.88
N MET A 6 -11.89 -0.05 25.20
CA MET A 6 -11.35 0.19 26.56
C MET A 6 -11.36 1.68 26.93
N LEU A 7 -11.07 2.56 25.97
CA LEU A 7 -11.13 4.01 26.16
C LEU A 7 -12.57 4.50 26.37
N TYR A 8 -13.53 4.01 25.57
CA TYR A 8 -14.95 4.32 25.78
C TYR A 8 -15.47 3.85 27.13
N ASN A 9 -15.04 2.67 27.58
CA ASN A 9 -15.46 2.10 28.85
C ASN A 9 -14.71 2.67 30.07
N GLY A 10 -13.77 3.60 29.86
CA GLY A 10 -13.00 4.21 30.95
C GLY A 10 -12.14 3.22 31.73
N SER A 11 -11.61 2.18 31.07
CA SER A 11 -10.81 1.14 31.72
C SER A 11 -9.60 1.74 32.45
N GLU A 12 -9.40 1.31 33.71
CA GLU A 12 -8.30 1.77 34.56
C GLU A 12 -6.92 1.54 33.93
N ILE A 13 -6.77 0.47 33.13
CA ILE A 13 -5.55 0.14 32.39
C ILE A 13 -5.12 1.31 31.49
N THR A 14 -6.07 2.06 30.91
CA THR A 14 -5.74 3.18 30.01
C THR A 14 -5.20 4.42 30.75
N ARG A 15 -5.40 4.51 32.08
CA ARG A 15 -4.87 5.61 32.91
C ARG A 15 -3.40 5.42 33.27
N GLU A 16 -2.91 4.19 33.27
CA GLU A 16 -1.53 3.85 33.63
C GLU A 16 -0.60 3.71 32.42
N MET A 17 -1.11 3.93 31.20
CA MET A 17 -0.32 3.83 29.97
C MET A 17 0.64 5.01 29.83
N ALA A 18 1.93 4.72 29.72
CA ALA A 18 2.94 5.72 29.36
C ALA A 18 3.22 5.75 27.85
N TRP A 19 3.12 4.61 27.17
CA TRP A 19 3.43 4.46 25.75
C TRP A 19 2.39 3.61 25.03
N VAL A 20 2.07 4.00 23.79
CA VAL A 20 1.26 3.19 22.88
C VAL A 20 2.00 3.05 21.55
N ILE A 21 2.10 1.82 21.07
CA ILE A 21 2.69 1.49 19.76
C ILE A 21 1.53 1.21 18.80
N PHE A 22 1.49 1.96 17.71
CA PHE A 22 0.58 1.73 16.59
C PHE A 22 1.38 1.09 15.47
N ASP A 23 1.15 -0.20 15.27
CA ASP A 23 1.72 -0.93 14.14
C ASP A 23 0.87 -0.70 12.88
N GLU A 24 1.51 -0.66 11.73
CA GLU A 24 0.87 -0.43 10.42
C GLU A 24 -0.15 0.72 10.37
N VAL A 25 0.21 1.86 10.95
CA VAL A 25 -0.67 3.05 11.03
C VAL A 25 -1.13 3.56 9.66
N HIS A 26 -0.44 3.17 8.58
CA HIS A 26 -0.83 3.48 7.21
C HIS A 26 -2.22 2.91 6.82
N TYR A 27 -2.74 1.94 7.57
CA TYR A 27 -4.14 1.47 7.45
C TYR A 27 -5.19 2.48 7.91
N MET A 28 -4.81 3.62 8.50
CA MET A 28 -5.74 4.71 8.79
C MET A 28 -6.43 5.26 7.53
N ARG A 29 -5.87 5.02 6.34
CA ARG A 29 -6.48 5.37 5.04
C ARG A 29 -7.63 4.44 4.62
N ASP A 30 -7.85 3.34 5.33
CA ASP A 30 -8.94 2.41 5.05
C ASP A 30 -10.29 3.10 5.25
N LYS A 31 -11.19 3.00 4.26
CA LYS A 31 -12.48 3.72 4.28
C LYS A 31 -13.42 3.27 5.39
N GLU A 32 -13.35 2.01 5.78
CA GLU A 32 -14.29 1.42 6.74
C GLU A 32 -13.69 1.40 8.14
N ARG A 33 -12.41 1.05 8.25
CA ARG A 33 -11.72 0.83 9.53
C ARG A 33 -10.79 1.96 9.94
N GLY A 34 -10.46 2.88 9.04
CA GLY A 34 -9.55 4.00 9.30
C GLY A 34 -10.02 4.91 10.42
N VAL A 35 -11.34 5.13 10.52
CA VAL A 35 -11.97 5.93 11.58
C VAL A 35 -11.62 5.43 12.98
N VAL A 36 -11.47 4.10 13.15
CA VAL A 36 -11.13 3.51 14.45
C VAL A 36 -9.75 3.96 14.92
N TRP A 37 -8.79 4.09 14.00
CA TRP A 37 -7.44 4.55 14.31
C TRP A 37 -7.45 6.02 14.73
N GLU A 38 -8.11 6.87 13.94
CA GLU A 38 -8.21 8.29 14.22
C GLU A 38 -8.90 8.57 15.56
N GLU A 39 -10.06 7.95 15.80
CA GLU A 39 -10.78 8.05 17.09
C GLU A 39 -9.91 7.60 18.26
N THR A 40 -9.24 6.45 18.13
CA THR A 40 -8.38 5.91 19.20
C THR A 40 -7.25 6.88 19.51
N ILE A 41 -6.58 7.41 18.48
CA ILE A 41 -5.51 8.39 18.66
C ILE A 41 -6.07 9.63 19.35
N ILE A 42 -7.19 10.21 18.89
CA ILE A 42 -7.78 11.41 19.48
C ILE A 42 -8.13 11.20 20.96
N MET A 43 -8.76 10.07 21.30
CA MET A 43 -9.22 9.76 22.66
C MET A 43 -8.11 9.47 23.67
N LEU A 44 -6.92 9.05 23.22
CA LEU A 44 -5.82 8.78 24.15
C LEU A 44 -5.43 10.03 24.95
N PRO A 45 -5.09 9.90 26.25
CA PRO A 45 -4.60 11.02 27.04
C PRO A 45 -3.36 11.68 26.42
N LYS A 46 -3.15 12.96 26.70
CA LYS A 46 -2.02 13.72 26.12
C LYS A 46 -0.69 13.32 26.73
N GLU A 47 -0.70 12.74 27.92
CA GLU A 47 0.49 12.31 28.67
C GLU A 47 1.16 11.10 28.02
N VAL A 48 0.37 10.29 27.31
CA VAL A 48 0.83 9.09 26.59
C VAL A 48 1.76 9.47 25.46
N LYS A 49 2.87 8.75 25.33
CA LYS A 49 3.80 8.84 24.21
C LYS A 49 3.46 7.81 23.13
N TYR A 50 3.78 8.14 21.89
CA TYR A 50 3.39 7.32 20.74
C TYR A 50 4.61 6.83 19.97
N CYS A 51 4.53 5.59 19.51
CA CYS A 51 5.41 5.05 18.48
C CYS A 51 4.54 4.61 17.31
N PHE A 52 4.77 5.19 16.13
CA PHE A 52 4.02 4.86 14.92
C PHE A 52 4.91 4.10 13.96
N LEU A 53 4.56 2.85 13.68
CA LEU A 53 5.19 2.03 12.65
C LEU A 53 4.31 2.07 11.41
N SER A 54 4.92 2.36 10.26
CA SER A 54 4.22 2.62 9.01
C SER A 54 5.04 2.10 7.84
N ALA A 55 4.36 1.70 6.77
CA ALA A 55 4.96 1.64 5.45
C ALA A 55 5.39 3.05 4.98
N THR A 56 6.18 3.10 3.91
CA THR A 56 6.61 4.34 3.26
C THR A 56 5.39 5.12 2.76
N ILE A 57 5.08 6.24 3.40
CA ILE A 57 4.01 7.18 3.01
C ILE A 57 4.59 8.56 2.68
N PRO A 58 4.15 9.21 1.58
CA PRO A 58 4.73 10.48 1.16
C PRO A 58 4.37 11.65 2.08
N ASN A 59 3.24 11.57 2.80
CA ASN A 59 2.75 12.62 3.68
C ASN A 59 2.99 12.33 5.17
N SER A 60 4.08 11.61 5.49
CA SER A 60 4.46 11.29 6.88
C SER A 60 4.62 12.54 7.77
N ARG A 61 5.07 13.65 7.18
CA ARG A 61 5.21 14.94 7.87
C ARG A 61 3.88 15.56 8.27
N GLU A 62 2.89 15.56 7.37
CA GLU A 62 1.54 16.07 7.66
C GLU A 62 0.89 15.26 8.79
N PHE A 63 1.09 13.95 8.79
CA PHE A 63 0.64 13.08 9.88
C PHE A 63 1.28 13.47 11.22
N ALA A 64 2.60 13.68 11.26
CA ALA A 64 3.29 14.10 12.47
C ALA A 64 2.83 15.50 12.94
N GLU A 65 2.61 16.44 12.02
CA GLU A 65 2.09 17.78 12.34
C GLU A 65 0.67 17.71 12.93
N TRP A 66 -0.19 16.83 12.40
CA TRP A 66 -1.50 16.56 12.98
C TRP A 66 -1.37 16.02 14.42
N ILE A 67 -0.52 15.02 14.65
CA ILE A 67 -0.27 14.47 16.01
C ILE A 67 0.21 15.57 16.97
N VAL A 68 1.18 16.39 16.55
CA VAL A 68 1.68 17.51 17.36
C VAL A 68 0.54 18.47 17.71
N LYS A 69 -0.33 18.78 16.74
CA LYS A 69 -1.47 19.68 16.95
C LYS A 69 -2.49 19.12 17.94
N ILE A 70 -2.87 17.85 17.83
CA ILE A 70 -3.91 17.28 18.71
C ILE A 70 -3.38 16.89 20.10
N LYS A 71 -2.12 16.47 20.19
CA LYS A 71 -1.50 15.99 21.44
C LYS A 71 -0.66 17.03 22.16
N GLN A 72 -0.28 18.12 21.49
CA GLN A 72 0.59 19.16 22.05
C GLN A 72 1.92 18.59 22.53
N GLN A 73 2.46 17.63 21.78
CA GLN A 73 3.74 16.96 22.04
C GLN A 73 4.56 16.83 20.76
N PRO A 74 5.90 16.93 20.81
CA PRO A 74 6.74 16.70 19.64
C PRO A 74 6.55 15.29 19.07
N CYS A 75 6.42 15.19 17.74
CA CYS A 75 6.37 13.93 16.99
C CYS A 75 7.47 13.97 15.93
N THR A 76 8.46 13.07 16.04
CA THR A 76 9.58 13.00 15.09
C THR A 76 9.28 11.97 14.01
N VAL A 77 9.60 12.30 12.76
CA VAL A 77 9.48 11.38 11.63
C VAL A 77 10.86 10.82 11.30
N VAL A 78 10.97 9.49 11.29
CA VAL A 78 12.12 8.76 10.74
C VAL A 78 11.64 8.08 9.47
N TYR A 79 12.24 8.43 8.33
CA TYR A 79 11.84 7.94 7.01
C TYR A 79 13.02 7.25 6.32
N THR A 80 12.73 6.16 5.60
CA THR A 80 13.74 5.48 4.79
C THR A 80 13.07 4.74 3.63
N ASP A 81 13.69 4.82 2.45
CA ASP A 81 13.37 3.97 1.29
C ASP A 81 14.27 2.72 1.23
N TYR A 82 15.10 2.50 2.25
CA TYR A 82 16.00 1.37 2.30
C TYR A 82 15.24 0.06 2.32
N ARG A 83 15.58 -0.83 1.37
CA ARG A 83 15.04 -2.18 1.30
C ARG A 83 16.17 -3.19 1.53
N PRO A 84 16.10 -4.03 2.58
CA PRO A 84 17.15 -5.01 2.89
C PRO A 84 17.37 -6.05 1.78
N THR A 85 16.29 -6.49 1.13
CA THR A 85 16.35 -7.45 0.01
C THR A 85 15.97 -6.73 -1.28
N PRO A 86 16.91 -6.48 -2.20
CA PRO A 86 16.62 -5.83 -3.48
C PRO A 86 15.53 -6.57 -4.27
N LEU A 87 14.68 -5.82 -4.96
CA LEU A 87 13.61 -6.37 -5.80
C LEU A 87 13.98 -6.28 -7.28
N GLN A 88 13.56 -7.29 -8.03
CA GLN A 88 13.56 -7.28 -9.47
C GLN A 88 12.12 -7.42 -9.94
N HIS A 89 11.67 -6.53 -10.81
CA HIS A 89 10.30 -6.53 -11.31
C HIS A 89 10.27 -7.14 -12.70
N TYR A 90 9.43 -8.15 -12.88
CA TYR A 90 9.23 -8.85 -14.14
C TYR A 90 7.79 -8.67 -14.64
N ILE A 91 7.63 -8.59 -15.95
CA ILE A 91 6.32 -8.69 -16.61
C ILE A 91 6.20 -10.06 -17.26
N PHE A 92 5.05 -10.71 -17.08
CA PHE A 92 4.66 -11.93 -17.78
C PHE A 92 3.47 -11.64 -18.70
N PRO A 93 3.71 -11.34 -20.00
CA PRO A 93 2.65 -11.11 -20.96
C PRO A 93 1.83 -12.37 -21.23
N THR A 94 0.51 -12.21 -21.37
CA THR A 94 -0.36 -13.27 -21.92
C THR A 94 0.13 -13.68 -23.30
N GLY A 95 0.13 -14.99 -23.59
CA GLY A 95 0.65 -15.52 -24.85
C GLY A 95 2.18 -15.62 -24.95
N SER A 96 2.92 -15.15 -23.93
CA SER A 96 4.38 -15.27 -23.90
C SER A 96 4.86 -16.59 -23.29
N ASN A 97 6.02 -17.06 -23.77
CA ASN A 97 6.75 -18.19 -23.20
C ASN A 97 7.78 -17.76 -22.15
N GLY A 98 7.84 -16.48 -21.77
CA GLY A 98 8.88 -15.96 -20.88
C GLY A 98 8.48 -14.72 -20.08
N ILE A 99 9.33 -14.40 -19.11
CA ILE A 99 9.22 -13.20 -18.26
C ILE A 99 10.25 -12.16 -18.70
N PHE A 100 9.87 -10.89 -18.66
CA PHE A 100 10.72 -9.77 -19.05
C PHE A 100 11.10 -8.96 -17.82
N LEU A 101 12.40 -8.85 -17.52
CA LEU A 101 12.90 -7.99 -16.45
C LEU A 101 12.71 -6.52 -16.83
N VAL A 102 11.85 -5.80 -16.11
CA VAL A 102 11.52 -4.38 -16.39
C VAL A 102 12.13 -3.40 -15.41
N VAL A 103 12.40 -3.82 -14.16
CA VAL A 103 13.15 -3.02 -13.18
C VAL A 103 14.17 -3.94 -12.53
N ASP A 104 15.45 -3.55 -12.58
CA ASP A 104 16.52 -4.31 -11.95
C ASP A 104 16.67 -4.01 -10.45
N GLU A 105 17.57 -4.74 -9.79
CA GLU A 105 17.86 -4.62 -8.35
C GLU A 105 18.35 -3.23 -7.92
N LYS A 106 18.80 -2.40 -8.87
CA LYS A 106 19.24 -1.02 -8.62
C LYS A 106 18.11 -0.01 -8.82
N GLY A 107 16.89 -0.48 -9.10
CA GLY A 107 15.74 0.37 -9.43
C GLY A 107 15.81 0.96 -10.85
N THR A 108 16.70 0.48 -11.72
CA THR A 108 16.81 1.01 -13.09
C THR A 108 15.72 0.40 -13.97
N PHE A 109 14.90 1.25 -14.59
CA PHE A 109 13.88 0.84 -15.53
C PHE A 109 14.48 0.44 -16.88
N ARG A 110 14.03 -0.69 -17.44
CA ARG A 110 14.51 -1.27 -18.71
C ARG A 110 13.44 -1.10 -19.79
N GLU A 111 13.47 0.06 -20.45
CA GLU A 111 12.50 0.43 -21.49
C GLU A 111 12.42 -0.60 -22.63
N ASP A 112 13.56 -1.11 -23.11
CA ASP A 112 13.59 -2.12 -24.18
C ASP A 112 12.82 -3.40 -23.84
N ASN A 113 12.95 -3.88 -22.60
CA ASN A 113 12.27 -5.08 -22.15
C ASN A 113 10.78 -4.83 -21.92
N TYR A 114 10.44 -3.63 -21.43
CA TYR A 114 9.06 -3.20 -21.30
C TYR A 114 8.36 -3.11 -22.67
N ALA A 115 9.01 -2.51 -23.67
CA ALA A 115 8.51 -2.43 -25.04
C ALA A 115 8.30 -3.82 -25.68
N LYS A 116 9.25 -4.75 -25.48
CA LYS A 116 9.10 -6.16 -25.93
C LYS A 116 7.93 -6.87 -25.25
N ALA A 117 7.74 -6.64 -23.95
CA ALA A 117 6.64 -7.21 -23.20
C ALA A 117 5.30 -6.72 -23.77
N LEU A 118 5.15 -5.41 -24.02
CA LEU A 118 3.94 -4.84 -24.61
C LEU A 118 3.66 -5.35 -26.03
N ALA A 119 4.68 -5.41 -26.90
CA ALA A 119 4.53 -5.94 -28.26
C ALA A 119 4.04 -7.39 -28.27
N THR A 120 4.42 -8.19 -27.26
CA THR A 120 3.94 -9.57 -27.11
C THR A 120 2.44 -9.60 -26.78
N ILE A 121 1.97 -8.73 -25.89
CA ILE A 121 0.55 -8.60 -25.53
C ILE A 121 -0.28 -8.19 -26.76
N GLU A 122 0.19 -7.22 -27.54
CA GLU A 122 -0.49 -6.76 -28.75
C GLU A 122 -0.65 -7.89 -29.77
N SER A 123 0.40 -8.68 -30.00
CA SER A 123 0.36 -9.80 -30.94
C SER A 123 -0.64 -10.89 -30.53
N ASP A 124 -0.77 -11.17 -29.22
CA ASP A 124 -1.71 -12.16 -28.68
C ASP A 124 -3.16 -11.68 -28.78
N LEU A 125 -3.41 -10.39 -28.48
CA LEU A 125 -4.72 -9.75 -28.63
C LEU A 125 -5.20 -9.77 -30.09
N ASP A 126 -4.32 -9.47 -31.04
CA ASP A 126 -4.68 -9.50 -32.46
C ASP A 126 -4.93 -10.93 -32.97
N LEU A 127 -4.15 -11.92 -32.51
CA LEU A 127 -4.46 -13.33 -32.77
C LEU A 127 -5.84 -13.73 -32.23
N THR A 128 -6.16 -13.27 -31.02
CA THR A 128 -7.44 -13.58 -30.36
C THR A 128 -8.62 -13.00 -31.12
N LYS A 129 -8.53 -11.73 -31.54
CA LYS A 129 -9.55 -11.08 -32.40
C LYS A 129 -9.75 -11.82 -33.73
N ILE A 130 -8.66 -12.21 -34.40
CA ILE A 130 -8.71 -12.97 -35.65
C ILE A 130 -9.41 -14.33 -35.45
N LEU A 131 -9.14 -15.00 -34.34
CA LEU A 131 -9.77 -16.28 -34.00
C LEU A 131 -11.26 -16.12 -33.66
N GLU A 132 -11.65 -15.03 -32.99
CA GLU A 132 -13.05 -14.70 -32.70
C GLU A 132 -13.84 -14.41 -33.98
N GLU A 133 -13.32 -13.56 -34.88
CA GLU A 133 -13.96 -13.27 -36.17
C GLU A 133 -14.19 -14.53 -37.02
N LYS A 134 -13.20 -15.44 -37.02
CA LYS A 134 -13.33 -16.74 -37.73
C LYS A 134 -14.39 -17.65 -37.10
N LYS A 135 -14.58 -17.62 -35.78
CA LYS A 135 -15.65 -18.37 -35.10
C LYS A 135 -17.02 -17.80 -35.41
N THR A 136 -17.16 -16.47 -35.47
CA THR A 136 -18.43 -15.79 -35.78
C THR A 136 -18.87 -16.07 -37.21
N LYS A 137 -17.95 -15.96 -38.20
CA LYS A 137 -18.24 -16.28 -39.61
C LYS A 137 -18.66 -17.74 -39.84
N LYS A 138 -18.11 -18.69 -39.08
CA LYS A 138 -18.52 -20.11 -39.14
C LYS A 138 -19.91 -20.38 -38.55
N LYS A 139 -20.40 -19.54 -37.64
CA LYS A 139 -21.76 -19.66 -37.07
C LYS A 139 -22.85 -19.10 -37.99
N THR A 140 -22.54 -18.10 -38.82
CA THR A 140 -23.51 -17.48 -39.74
C THR A 140 -23.72 -18.27 -41.04
N GLN A 141 -22.87 -19.26 -41.33
CA GLN A 141 -22.97 -20.14 -42.51
C GLN A 141 -23.67 -21.50 -42.23
N LYS A 142 -24.24 -21.67 -41.03
CA LYS A 142 -25.16 -22.76 -40.69
C LYS A 142 -26.54 -22.20 -40.42
#